data_AF-A0A3B0SD35-F1
#
_entry.id   AF-A0A3B0SD35-F1
#
_cell.length_a   1.000
_cell.length_b   1.000
_cell.length_c   1.000
_cell.angle_alpha   90.00
_cell.angle_beta   90.00
_cell.angle_gamma   90.00
#
_symmetry.space_group_name_H-M   'P 1'
#
loop_
_entity.id
_entity.type
_entity.pdbx_description
1 polymer ?
#
loop_
_entity_poly.entity_id
_entity_poly.type
_entity_poly.pdbx_seq_one_letter_code
_entity_poly.pdbx_strand_id
1 'polypeptide(L)' 'GIGQTQAAHALCANIPDDMQLDYVQPAVGHYGVFNGSRWRQEIQPKVAKFMRLAEAKAERRAPQKMAAE' A
#
# COMPACT_ATOMS: atom_id res chain seq x y z
N GLY A 1 -12.79 -8.76 -4.67
CA GLY A 1 -12.90 -8.70 -6.14
C GLY A 1 -12.27 -7.43 -6.67
N ILE A 2 -12.00 -7.35 -7.97
CA ILE A 2 -11.51 -6.11 -8.63
C ILE A 2 -12.49 -4.97 -8.30
N GLY A 3 -12.00 -3.77 -7.98
CA GLY A 3 -12.82 -2.62 -7.61
C GLY A 3 -12.84 -2.30 -6.10
N GLN A 4 -12.47 -3.25 -5.23
CA GLN A 4 -12.50 -3.04 -3.78
C GLN A 4 -11.51 -1.97 -3.31
N THR A 5 -10.29 -1.96 -3.87
CA THR A 5 -9.27 -0.96 -3.54
C THR A 5 -9.69 0.44 -3.99
N GLN A 6 -10.26 0.55 -5.19
CA GLN A 6 -10.75 1.80 -5.76
C GLN A 6 -11.92 2.37 -4.94
N ALA A 7 -12.83 1.50 -4.49
CA ALA A 7 -13.89 1.91 -3.57
C ALA A 7 -13.33 2.39 -2.22
N ALA A 8 -12.30 1.74 -1.68
CA ALA A 8 -11.63 2.18 -0.46
C ALA A 8 -10.96 3.55 -0.64
N HIS A 9 -10.29 3.79 -1.77
CA HIS A 9 -9.71 5.10 -2.09
C HIS A 9 -10.77 6.21 -2.11
N ALA A 10 -11.94 5.95 -2.70
CA ALA A 10 -13.05 6.91 -2.71
C ALA A 10 -13.61 7.20 -1.31
N LEU A 11 -13.68 6.19 -0.43
CA LEU A 11 -14.16 6.36 0.95
C LEU A 11 -13.13 7.07 1.84
N CYS A 12 -11.84 6.87 1.59
CA CYS A 12 -10.75 7.43 2.39
C CYS A 12 -10.25 8.79 1.84
N ALA A 13 -11.17 9.73 1.58
CA ALA A 13 -10.88 11.01 0.92
C ALA A 13 -9.84 11.91 1.61
N ASN A 14 -9.56 11.70 2.90
CA ASN A 14 -8.54 12.45 3.64
C ASN A 14 -7.12 11.88 3.49
N ILE A 15 -6.94 10.75 2.78
CA ILE A 15 -5.63 10.19 2.47
C ILE A 15 -5.18 10.77 1.12
N PRO A 16 -4.06 11.52 1.07
CA PRO A 16 -3.56 12.08 -0.19
C PRO A 16 -3.31 11.01 -1.27
N ASP A 17 -3.59 11.35 -2.53
CA ASP A 17 -3.42 10.43 -3.67
C ASP A 17 -2.00 9.85 -3.78
N ASP A 18 -0.98 10.62 -3.39
CA ASP A 18 0.42 10.20 -3.39
C ASP A 18 0.75 9.13 -2.34
N MET A 19 -0.20 8.78 -1.47
CA MET A 19 -0.12 7.71 -0.49
C MET A 19 -0.96 6.48 -0.88
N GLN A 20 -1.67 6.54 -1.99
CA GLN A 20 -2.51 5.47 -2.48
C GLN A 20 -1.76 4.67 -3.57
N LEU A 21 -2.03 3.35 -3.65
CA LEU A 21 -1.45 2.47 -4.66
C LEU A 21 -2.52 1.47 -5.10
N ASP A 22 -2.76 1.39 -6.40
CA ASP A 22 -3.64 0.39 -7.00
C ASP A 22 -2.83 -0.54 -7.90
N TYR A 23 -2.91 -1.84 -7.63
CA TYR A 23 -2.23 -2.88 -8.39
C TYR A 23 -3.10 -4.12 -8.49
N VAL A 24 -3.38 -4.53 -9.73
CA VAL A 24 -4.13 -5.76 -10.03
C VAL A 24 -3.16 -6.81 -10.57
N GLN A 25 -3.00 -7.91 -9.82
CA GLN A 25 -2.16 -9.02 -10.25
C GLN A 25 -2.86 -9.83 -11.36
N PRO A 26 -2.29 -9.95 -12.56
CA PRO A 26 -2.88 -10.73 -13.64
C PRO A 26 -2.89 -12.23 -13.32
N ALA A 27 -3.89 -12.92 -13.88
CA ALA A 27 -4.04 -14.37 -13.87
C ALA A 27 -4.10 -15.03 -12.48
N VAL A 28 -4.41 -14.28 -11.42
CA VAL A 28 -4.52 -14.79 -10.06
C VAL A 28 -5.97 -14.74 -9.58
N GLY A 29 -6.47 -15.86 -9.08
CA GLY A 29 -7.78 -15.93 -8.41
C GLY A 29 -7.72 -15.38 -6.97
N HIS A 30 -8.87 -15.31 -6.31
CA HIS A 30 -8.98 -14.72 -4.96
C HIS A 30 -8.02 -15.34 -3.93
N TYR A 31 -7.87 -16.67 -3.95
CA TYR A 31 -6.97 -17.35 -3.01
C TYR A 31 -5.49 -17.21 -3.39
N GLY A 32 -5.17 -17.23 -4.69
CA GLY A 32 -3.79 -17.16 -5.19
C GLY A 32 -3.12 -15.81 -4.96
N VAL A 33 -3.88 -14.78 -4.56
CA VAL A 33 -3.35 -13.43 -4.33
C VAL A 33 -2.55 -13.34 -3.04
N PHE A 34 -2.73 -14.28 -2.11
CA PHE A 34 -2.03 -14.32 -0.82
C PHE A 34 -1.30 -15.64 -0.55
N ASN A 35 -1.21 -16.53 -1.54
CA ASN A 35 -0.56 -17.83 -1.38
C ASN A 35 0.21 -18.30 -2.63
N GLY A 36 0.96 -19.40 -2.48
CA GLY A 36 1.63 -20.06 -3.59
C GLY A 36 2.92 -19.38 -4.07
N SER A 37 3.37 -19.77 -5.27
CA SER A 37 4.61 -19.28 -5.88
C SER A 37 4.49 -17.80 -6.31
N ARG A 38 3.37 -17.41 -6.92
CA ARG A 38 3.14 -16.03 -7.36
C ARG A 38 3.09 -15.04 -6.20
N TRP A 39 2.50 -15.40 -5.06
CA TRP A 39 2.60 -14.57 -3.87
C TRP A 39 4.05 -14.29 -3.49
N ARG A 40 4.87 -15.35 -3.35
CA ARG A 40 6.27 -15.23 -2.91
C ARG A 40 7.15 -14.47 -3.90
N GLN A 41 6.93 -14.68 -5.19
CA GLN A 41 7.80 -14.14 -6.23
C GLN A 41 7.36 -12.75 -6.72
N GLU A 42 6.06 -12.46 -6.71
CA GLU A 42 5.53 -11.28 -7.40
C GLU A 42 4.77 -10.31 -6.48
N ILE A 43 3.90 -10.81 -5.60
CA ILE A 43 2.93 -9.98 -4.86
C ILE A 43 3.50 -9.51 -3.52
N GLN A 44 4.01 -10.43 -2.70
CA GLN A 44 4.57 -10.12 -1.39
C GLN A 44 5.69 -9.08 -1.44
N PRO A 45 6.63 -9.12 -2.41
CA PRO A 45 7.67 -8.09 -2.51
C PRO A 45 7.08 -6.69 -2.78
N LYS A 46 5.98 -6.59 -3.53
CA LYS A 46 5.30 -5.31 -3.80
C LYS A 46 4.62 -4.78 -2.54
N VAL A 47 3.94 -5.64 -1.78
CA VAL A 47 3.33 -5.29 -0.48
C VAL A 47 4.39 -4.79 0.50
N ALA A 48 5.50 -5.52 0.63
CA ALA A 48 6.60 -5.13 1.51
C ALA A 48 7.24 -3.80 1.09
N LYS A 49 7.37 -3.55 -0.22
CA LYS A 49 7.84 -2.27 -0.74
C LYS A 49 6.87 -1.14 -0.41
N PHE A 50 5.57 -1.36 -0.57
CA PHE A 50 4.54 -0.37 -0.23
C PHE A 50 4.59 0.01 1.26
N MET A 51 4.68 -0.97 2.17
CA MET A 51 4.79 -0.72 3.60
C MET A 51 6.01 0.13 3.95
N ARG A 52 7.20 -0.20 3.41
CA ARG A 52 8.42 0.60 3.63
C ARG A 52 8.31 2.03 3.09
N LEU A 53 7.67 2.21 1.93
CA LEU A 53 7.44 3.56 1.38
C LEU A 53 6.49 4.37 2.27
N ALA A 54 5.46 3.73 2.82
CA ALA A 54 4.52 4.37 3.75
C ALA A 54 5.20 4.76 5.07
N GLU A 55 6.02 3.88 5.64
CA GLU A 55 6.84 4.17 6.83
C GLU A 55 7.75 5.38 6.62
N ALA A 56 8.54 5.39 5.54
CA ALA A 56 9.41 6.52 5.22
C ALA A 56 8.66 7.84 5.00
N LYS A 57 7.44 7.79 4.44
CA LYS A 57 6.56 8.97 4.33
C LYS A 57 6.03 9.43 5.69
N ALA A 58 5.67 8.50 6.56
CA ALA A 58 5.19 8.81 7.91
C ALA A 58 6.29 9.46 8.75
N GLU A 59 7.52 8.95 8.70
CA GLU A 59 8.69 9.54 9.37
C GLU A 59 8.95 10.98 8.93
N ARG A 60 8.86 11.26 7.63
CA ARG A 60 9.00 12.62 7.08
C ARG A 60 7.90 13.59 7.52
N ARG A 61 6.70 13.06 7.84
CA ARG A 61 5.54 13.87 8.28
C ARG A 61 5.45 13.99 9.79
N ALA A 62 6.14 13.12 10.55
CA ALA A 62 6.21 13.26 11.99
C ALA A 62 6.71 14.68 12.31
N PRO A 63 6.07 15.39 13.26
CA PRO A 63 6.55 16.71 13.64
C PRO A 63 8.01 16.56 14.02
N GLN A 64 8.90 17.31 13.35
CA GLN A 64 10.22 17.57 13.91
C GLN A 64 9.92 18.05 15.32
N LYS A 65 10.28 17.26 16.35
CA LYS A 65 10.20 17.71 17.73
C LYS A 65 10.74 19.12 17.71
N MET A 66 9.89 20.09 18.06
CA MET A 66 10.29 21.48 18.15
C MET A 66 11.55 21.50 19.01
N ALA A 67 12.70 21.72 18.36
CA ALA A 67 13.86 22.25 19.02
C ALA A 67 13.49 23.71 19.32
N ALA A 68 12.64 23.87 20.34
CA ALA A 68 12.39 25.13 21.00
C ALA A 68 13.29 25.10 22.23
N GLU A 69 14.48 25.68 22.05
CA GLU A 69 15.23 26.33 23.12
C GLU A 69 14.63 27.72 23.36
#